data_AF-A0AAN7H1Y7-F1
#
_entry.id   AF-A0AAN7H1Y7-F1
#
_cell.length_a   1.000
_cell.length_b   1.000
_cell.length_c   1.000
_cell.angle_alpha   90.00
_cell.angle_beta   90.00
_cell.angle_gamma   90.00
#
_symmetry.space_group_name_H-M   'P 1'
#
loop_
_entity.id
_entity.type
_entity.pdbx_description
1 polymer ?
#
loop_
_entity_poly.entity_id
_entity_poly.type
_entity_poly.pdbx_seq_one_letter_code
_entity_poly.pdbx_strand_id
1 'polypeptide(L)'
;MSLKIMVLLFCFFYTCPVILASDPDPVQDFCLAQNAGPGIDLQCKNSSLATVEDFVFSGIRSSGKFKFSEVGLSAIPVNSMVFPGLNTLGMSFVRADLEPRGINPPHFHPRATEIAFVLEGEVYSGFVDTQNRVFAKVIKKGEVMVFPRALVHFQMNVGDEQATILGCFDSQNPGLQRVSSAVFGSGIKEELLEKAFGLSIKELTKLRRRFAPQHKA
;
A
#
# COMPACT_ATOMS: atom_id res chain seq x y z
N MET A 1 -43.41 -23.47 -6.95
CA MET A 1 -42.07 -23.43 -7.58
C MET A 1 -41.64 -24.86 -7.87
N SER A 2 -41.22 -25.20 -9.09
CA SER A 2 -40.85 -26.59 -9.42
C SER A 2 -39.62 -27.03 -8.63
N LEU A 3 -39.53 -28.31 -8.24
CA LEU A 3 -38.38 -28.88 -7.52
C LEU A 3 -37.05 -28.57 -8.24
N LYS A 4 -37.06 -28.54 -9.57
CA LYS A 4 -35.90 -28.17 -10.39
C LYS A 4 -35.46 -26.71 -10.15
N ILE A 5 -36.40 -25.79 -9.98
CA ILE A 5 -36.12 -24.38 -9.68
C ILE A 5 -35.59 -24.24 -8.25
N MET A 6 -36.13 -25.02 -7.31
CA MET A 6 -35.65 -25.01 -5.92
C MET A 6 -34.22 -25.56 -5.80
N VAL A 7 -33.89 -26.63 -6.54
CA VAL A 7 -32.53 -27.18 -6.63
C VAL A 7 -31.57 -26.21 -7.31
N LEU A 8 -31.97 -25.56 -8.41
CA LEU A 8 -31.14 -24.56 -9.08
C LEU A 8 -30.85 -23.34 -8.21
N LEU A 9 -31.85 -22.84 -7.47
CA LEU A 9 -31.65 -21.74 -6.51
C LEU A 9 -30.72 -22.16 -5.37
N PHE A 10 -30.89 -23.37 -4.82
CA PHE A 10 -30.03 -23.89 -3.76
C PHE A 10 -28.58 -24.06 -4.25
N CYS A 11 -28.36 -24.60 -5.45
CA CYS A 11 -27.04 -24.66 -6.08
C CYS A 11 -26.44 -23.26 -6.28
N PHE A 12 -27.22 -22.28 -6.72
CA PHE A 12 -26.76 -20.89 -6.93
C PHE A 12 -26.36 -20.21 -5.62
N PHE A 13 -27.07 -20.44 -4.50
CA PHE A 13 -26.66 -19.93 -3.19
C PHE A 13 -25.41 -20.61 -2.63
N TYR A 14 -25.18 -21.89 -2.94
CA TYR A 14 -23.96 -22.61 -2.54
C TYR A 14 -22.73 -22.28 -3.42
N THR A 15 -22.94 -21.81 -4.66
CA THR A 15 -21.85 -21.48 -5.59
C THR A 15 -21.63 -19.99 -5.77
N CYS A 16 -22.39 -19.13 -5.09
CA CYS A 16 -22.12 -17.70 -5.07
C CYS A 16 -21.00 -17.46 -4.04
N PRO A 17 -19.72 -17.29 -4.45
CA PRO A 17 -18.71 -16.86 -3.50
C PRO A 17 -19.18 -15.52 -2.94
N VAL A 18 -19.26 -15.43 -1.62
CA VAL A 18 -19.40 -14.15 -0.94
C VAL A 18 -18.19 -13.33 -1.39
N ILE A 19 -18.43 -12.31 -2.22
CA ILE A 19 -17.34 -11.45 -2.69
C ILE A 19 -16.85 -10.69 -1.46
N LEU A 20 -15.74 -11.15 -0.89
CA LEU A 20 -15.07 -10.43 0.18
C LEU A 20 -14.39 -9.22 -0.44
N ALA A 21 -14.99 -8.06 -0.24
CA ALA A 21 -14.45 -6.80 -0.72
C ALA A 21 -13.22 -6.36 0.09
N SER A 22 -12.96 -6.93 1.27
CA SER A 22 -11.85 -6.63 2.17
C SER A 22 -11.12 -7.91 2.60
N ASP A 23 -10.10 -7.75 3.43
CA ASP A 23 -9.53 -8.89 4.18
C ASP A 23 -10.66 -9.66 4.91
N PRO A 24 -10.61 -11.00 4.94
CA PRO A 24 -11.59 -11.81 5.67
C PRO A 24 -11.54 -11.54 7.17
N ASP A 25 -12.71 -11.58 7.83
CA ASP A 25 -12.76 -11.53 9.29
C ASP A 25 -12.03 -12.72 9.92
N PRO A 26 -11.32 -12.53 11.04
CA PRO A 26 -10.65 -13.62 11.74
C PRO A 26 -11.66 -14.60 12.33
N VAL A 27 -11.35 -15.89 12.24
CA VAL A 27 -12.20 -16.99 12.81
C VAL A 27 -11.69 -17.49 14.18
N GLN A 28 -10.64 -16.88 14.70
CA GLN A 28 -10.09 -17.07 16.04
C GLN A 28 -9.42 -15.78 16.54
N ASP A 29 -9.11 -15.68 17.83
CA ASP A 29 -8.54 -14.46 18.44
C ASP A 29 -7.26 -13.95 17.75
N PHE A 30 -6.38 -14.86 17.34
CA PHE A 30 -5.16 -14.52 16.60
C PHE A 30 -4.66 -15.70 15.76
N CYS A 31 -3.96 -15.38 14.67
CA CYS A 31 -3.24 -16.36 13.84
C CYS A 31 -1.91 -15.75 13.43
N LEU A 32 -0.86 -16.00 14.22
CA LEU A 32 0.48 -15.47 13.94
C LEU A 32 1.03 -16.12 12.67
N ALA A 33 1.39 -15.32 11.67
CA ALA A 33 1.93 -15.85 10.42
C ALA A 33 3.24 -16.63 10.63
N GLN A 34 3.28 -17.85 10.12
CA GLN A 34 4.49 -18.66 10.04
C GLN A 34 4.87 -18.83 8.56
N ASN A 35 6.14 -18.57 8.22
CA ASN A 35 6.63 -18.70 6.85
C ASN A 35 6.63 -20.18 6.42
N ALA A 36 5.57 -20.62 5.74
CA ALA A 36 5.51 -21.91 5.04
C ALA A 36 5.82 -21.71 3.55
N GLY A 37 7.05 -21.28 3.23
CA GLY A 37 7.53 -21.18 1.84
C GLY A 37 6.96 -20.03 1.00
N PRO A 38 7.21 -20.02 -0.32
CA PRO A 38 6.80 -18.94 -1.23
C PRO A 38 5.30 -19.04 -1.56
N GLY A 39 4.46 -18.44 -0.72
CA GLY A 39 3.02 -18.34 -0.92
C GLY A 39 2.37 -17.29 -0.02
N ILE A 40 1.18 -16.82 -0.40
CA ILE A 40 0.35 -15.89 0.40
C ILE A 40 -0.38 -16.65 1.53
N ASP A 41 -0.32 -17.98 1.54
CA ASP A 41 -0.95 -18.83 2.54
C ASP A 41 -0.08 -18.90 3.80
N LEU A 42 -0.22 -17.88 4.64
CA LEU A 42 0.47 -17.77 5.93
C LEU A 42 -0.20 -18.73 6.91
N GLN A 43 0.41 -19.91 7.10
CA GLN A 43 -0.03 -20.84 8.13
C GLN A 43 0.09 -20.21 9.51
N CYS A 44 -0.85 -20.50 10.40
CA CYS A 44 -0.81 -20.01 11.77
C CYS A 44 0.22 -20.81 12.60
N LYS A 45 1.11 -20.10 13.30
CA LYS A 45 1.90 -20.67 14.41
C LYS A 45 0.95 -21.27 15.45
N ASN A 46 1.39 -22.35 16.12
CA ASN A 46 0.66 -22.93 17.25
C ASN A 46 0.46 -21.87 18.36
N SER A 47 -0.79 -21.67 18.78
CA SER A 47 -1.17 -20.66 19.76
C SER A 47 -0.50 -20.84 21.12
N SER A 48 -0.15 -22.07 21.51
CA SER A 48 0.56 -22.34 22.77
C SER A 48 2.00 -21.82 22.80
N LEU A 49 2.57 -21.50 21.63
CA LEU A 49 3.91 -20.94 21.49
C LEU A 49 3.90 -19.40 21.36
N ALA A 50 2.73 -18.78 21.43
CA ALA A 50 2.59 -17.33 21.34
C ALA A 50 3.15 -16.65 22.60
N THR A 51 3.85 -15.55 22.39
CA THR A 51 4.47 -14.72 23.42
C THR A 51 4.09 -13.26 23.21
N VAL A 52 4.29 -12.39 24.22
CA VAL A 52 3.95 -10.96 24.11
C VAL A 52 4.74 -10.30 22.96
N GLU A 53 5.95 -10.78 22.71
CA GLU A 53 6.84 -10.33 21.66
C GLU A 53 6.25 -10.54 20.25
N ASP A 54 5.39 -11.55 20.08
CA ASP A 54 4.68 -11.78 18.81
C ASP A 54 3.63 -10.70 18.51
N PHE A 55 3.26 -9.87 19.50
CA PHE A 55 2.24 -8.83 19.42
C PHE A 55 2.81 -7.41 19.56
N VAL A 56 4.13 -7.24 19.62
CA VAL A 56 4.77 -5.92 19.76
C VAL A 56 5.78 -5.67 18.64
N PHE A 57 5.49 -4.69 17.78
CA PHE A 57 6.43 -4.26 16.75
C PHE A 57 7.19 -2.99 17.16
N SER A 58 8.52 -3.08 17.26
CA SER A 58 9.39 -1.95 17.65
C SER A 58 10.16 -1.32 16.49
N GLY A 59 9.98 -1.80 15.26
CA GLY A 59 10.79 -1.40 14.10
C GLY A 59 10.59 0.03 13.59
N ILE A 60 9.54 0.73 14.03
CA ILE A 60 9.22 2.12 13.63
C ILE A 60 9.56 3.18 14.71
N ARG A 61 10.21 2.79 15.81
CA ARG A 61 10.57 3.71 16.92
C ARG A 61 11.42 4.89 16.45
N SER A 62 12.29 4.68 15.48
CA SER A 62 13.20 5.69 14.95
C SER A 62 12.92 5.96 13.48
N SER A 63 13.36 7.12 13.01
CA SER A 63 13.33 7.47 11.58
C SER A 63 14.04 6.42 10.74
N GLY A 64 13.48 6.14 9.57
CA GLY A 64 14.15 5.35 8.56
C GLY A 64 15.44 6.03 8.06
N LYS A 65 16.32 5.24 7.44
CA LYS A 65 17.52 5.77 6.76
C LYS A 65 17.15 6.14 5.32
N PHE A 66 17.54 7.34 4.87
CA PHE A 66 17.30 7.81 3.49
C PHE A 66 18.28 7.25 2.45
N LYS A 67 19.16 6.31 2.84
CA LYS A 67 20.21 5.78 1.97
C LYS A 67 19.61 5.28 0.65
N PHE A 68 20.07 5.85 -0.45
CA PHE A 68 19.69 5.51 -1.84
C PHE A 68 18.30 5.98 -2.31
N SER A 69 17.64 6.91 -1.59
CA SER A 69 16.35 7.46 -2.03
C SER A 69 16.54 8.76 -2.83
N GLU A 70 16.52 8.69 -4.16
CA GLU A 70 16.55 9.89 -5.02
C GLU A 70 15.35 10.84 -4.79
N VAL A 71 14.28 10.32 -4.20
CA VAL A 71 13.05 11.06 -3.93
C VAL A 71 12.97 11.57 -2.48
N GLY A 72 13.99 11.31 -1.65
CA GLY A 72 14.02 11.78 -0.25
C GLY A 72 12.99 11.11 0.66
N LEU A 73 12.56 9.89 0.35
CA LEU A 73 11.60 9.09 1.13
C LEU A 73 12.28 7.88 1.78
N SER A 74 12.03 7.66 3.07
CA SER A 74 12.26 6.39 3.75
C SER A 74 10.93 5.84 4.25
N ALA A 75 10.59 4.61 3.87
CA ALA A 75 9.33 3.97 4.27
C ALA A 75 9.61 2.63 4.96
N ILE A 76 9.05 2.44 6.14
CA ILE A 76 9.13 1.21 6.94
C ILE A 76 7.73 0.60 6.99
N PRO A 77 7.41 -0.38 6.12
CA PRO A 77 6.12 -1.06 6.14
C PRO A 77 6.02 -2.00 7.34
N VAL A 78 4.82 -2.07 7.92
CA VAL A 78 4.46 -2.96 9.02
C VAL A 78 3.19 -3.71 8.62
N ASN A 79 3.35 -4.65 7.69
CA ASN A 79 2.30 -5.54 7.18
C ASN A 79 2.49 -6.95 7.74
N SER A 80 1.59 -7.89 7.44
CA SER A 80 1.65 -9.25 8.00
C SER A 80 2.91 -10.05 7.63
N MET A 81 3.65 -9.65 6.57
CA MET A 81 4.94 -10.24 6.21
C MET A 81 6.10 -9.75 7.10
N VAL A 82 6.00 -8.53 7.63
CA VAL A 82 7.03 -7.90 8.48
C VAL A 82 6.70 -8.05 9.97
N PHE A 83 5.41 -7.97 10.31
CA PHE A 83 4.89 -8.14 11.65
C PHE A 83 3.81 -9.24 11.64
N PRO A 84 4.21 -10.51 11.88
CA PRO A 84 3.33 -11.68 11.80
C PRO A 84 2.06 -11.61 12.66
N GLY A 85 2.09 -10.83 13.74
CA GLY A 85 0.94 -10.59 14.61
C GLY A 85 -0.26 -9.93 13.92
N LEU A 86 -0.07 -9.30 12.76
CA LEU A 86 -1.16 -8.68 11.98
C LEU A 86 -1.93 -9.66 11.11
N ASN A 87 -1.47 -10.90 10.98
CA ASN A 87 -2.11 -11.86 10.10
C ASN A 87 -3.52 -12.21 10.58
N THR A 88 -4.46 -12.27 9.64
CA THR A 88 -5.92 -12.38 9.79
C THR A 88 -6.63 -11.18 10.43
N LEU A 89 -5.91 -10.13 10.86
CA LEU A 89 -6.50 -9.01 11.59
C LEU A 89 -6.96 -7.85 10.69
N GLY A 90 -6.79 -7.96 9.37
CA GLY A 90 -7.31 -6.98 8.43
C GLY A 90 -6.70 -5.58 8.54
N MET A 91 -5.51 -5.43 9.12
CA MET A 91 -4.87 -4.12 9.28
C MET A 91 -3.35 -4.16 9.08
N SER A 92 -2.81 -3.03 8.66
CA SER A 92 -1.35 -2.82 8.64
C SER A 92 -1.00 -1.35 8.87
N PHE A 93 0.29 -1.09 8.97
CA PHE A 93 0.83 0.23 9.29
C PHE A 93 2.05 0.56 8.43
N VAL A 94 2.42 1.83 8.37
CA VAL A 94 3.66 2.29 7.76
C VAL A 94 4.15 3.53 8.48
N ARG A 95 5.48 3.64 8.64
CA ARG A 95 6.14 4.89 8.92
C ARG A 95 6.79 5.40 7.64
N ALA A 96 6.51 6.64 7.26
CA ALA A 96 7.13 7.32 6.14
C ALA A 96 7.82 8.60 6.63
N ASP A 97 9.12 8.68 6.42
CA ASP A 97 9.92 9.87 6.69
C ASP A 97 10.29 10.53 5.35
N LEU A 98 10.20 11.86 5.29
CA LEU A 98 10.49 12.68 4.11
C LEU A 98 11.54 13.74 4.45
N GLU A 99 12.65 13.76 3.74
CA GLU A 99 13.61 14.87 3.78
C GLU A 99 12.93 16.18 3.35
N PRO A 100 13.48 17.37 3.68
CA PRO A 100 13.00 18.62 3.10
C PRO A 100 12.89 18.50 1.58
N ARG A 101 11.73 18.87 1.02
CA ARG A 101 11.39 18.70 -0.41
C ARG A 101 11.25 17.26 -0.92
N GLY A 102 11.44 16.26 -0.05
CA GLY A 102 11.23 14.85 -0.36
C GLY A 102 9.77 14.57 -0.72
N ILE A 103 9.56 13.56 -1.56
CA ILE A 103 8.24 13.15 -2.03
C ILE A 103 7.98 11.67 -1.80
N ASN A 104 6.71 11.36 -1.52
CA ASN A 104 6.17 10.06 -1.83
C ASN A 104 5.42 10.18 -3.18
N PRO A 105 6.00 9.66 -4.28
CA PRO A 105 5.46 9.86 -5.63
C PRO A 105 4.02 9.37 -5.76
N PRO A 106 3.26 9.84 -6.77
CA PRO A 106 1.90 9.34 -7.02
C PRO A 106 1.83 7.82 -7.03
N HIS A 107 1.01 7.27 -6.14
CA HIS A 107 0.83 5.84 -5.93
C HIS A 107 -0.58 5.54 -5.42
N PHE A 108 -0.92 4.25 -5.34
CA PHE A 108 -2.17 3.81 -4.74
C PHE A 108 -2.01 2.44 -4.07
N HIS A 109 -2.96 2.14 -3.18
CA HIS A 109 -3.10 0.86 -2.48
C HIS A 109 -4.31 0.12 -3.05
N PRO A 110 -4.12 -0.95 -3.86
CA PRO A 110 -5.22 -1.62 -4.55
C PRO A 110 -6.19 -2.34 -3.59
N ARG A 111 -5.73 -2.67 -2.37
CA ARG A 111 -6.48 -3.50 -1.41
C ARG A 111 -6.85 -2.77 -0.12
N ALA A 112 -6.49 -1.50 0.04
CA ALA A 112 -6.77 -0.77 1.26
C ALA A 112 -7.09 0.71 1.05
N THR A 113 -7.99 1.21 1.89
CA THR A 113 -8.07 2.62 2.28
C THR A 113 -6.91 2.91 3.23
N GLU A 114 -6.36 4.12 3.15
CA GLU A 114 -5.31 4.58 4.05
C GLU A 114 -5.81 5.77 4.88
N ILE A 115 -5.42 5.80 6.15
CA ILE A 115 -5.47 7.00 6.98
C ILE A 115 -4.03 7.38 7.33
N ALA A 116 -3.64 8.60 7.00
CA ALA A 116 -2.31 9.14 7.27
C ALA A 116 -2.37 10.24 8.34
N PHE A 117 -1.61 10.05 9.41
CA PHE A 117 -1.40 11.01 10.50
C PHE A 117 -0.02 11.66 10.36
N VAL A 118 0.04 12.99 10.42
CA VAL A 118 1.34 13.70 10.43
C VAL A 118 1.88 13.73 11.86
N LEU A 119 2.98 13.01 12.09
CA LEU A 119 3.67 13.00 13.37
C LEU A 119 4.53 14.25 13.56
N GLU A 120 5.25 14.67 12.52
CA GLU A 120 6.10 15.86 12.52
C GLU A 120 6.14 16.52 11.12
N GLY A 121 6.41 17.83 11.08
CA GLY A 121 6.63 18.59 9.84
C GLY A 121 5.36 19.13 9.15
N GLU A 122 5.54 19.58 7.90
CA GLU A 122 4.50 20.16 7.04
C GLU A 122 4.48 19.45 5.68
N VAL A 123 3.36 18.82 5.34
CA VAL A 123 3.25 17.95 4.17
C VAL A 123 2.14 18.45 3.25
N TYR A 124 2.48 18.80 2.01
CA TYR A 124 1.49 18.91 0.94
C TYR A 124 1.03 17.50 0.57
N SER A 125 -0.22 17.17 0.91
CA SER A 125 -0.79 15.85 0.71
C SER A 125 -2.12 15.94 -0.01
N GLY A 126 -2.39 14.96 -0.88
CA GLY A 126 -3.64 14.92 -1.62
C GLY A 126 -3.88 13.64 -2.39
N PHE A 127 -5.10 13.49 -2.87
CA PHE A 127 -5.51 12.43 -3.79
C PHE A 127 -6.30 12.99 -4.97
N VAL A 128 -6.44 12.16 -6.00
CA VAL A 128 -7.20 12.46 -7.22
C VAL A 128 -8.40 11.52 -7.30
N ASP A 129 -9.60 12.08 -7.44
CA ASP A 129 -10.81 11.27 -7.63
C ASP A 129 -10.97 10.80 -9.09
N THR A 130 -11.99 9.99 -9.34
CA THR A 130 -12.26 9.42 -10.68
C THR A 130 -12.80 10.45 -11.68
N GLN A 131 -13.09 11.69 -11.25
CA GLN A 131 -13.41 12.83 -12.10
C GLN A 131 -12.18 13.72 -12.35
N ASN A 132 -10.99 13.27 -11.94
CA ASN A 132 -9.73 14.01 -11.99
C ASN A 132 -9.71 15.28 -11.13
N ARG A 133 -10.57 15.38 -10.12
CA ARG A 133 -10.52 16.47 -9.14
C ARG A 133 -9.44 16.18 -8.12
N VAL A 134 -8.65 17.19 -7.80
CA VAL A 134 -7.57 17.11 -6.80
C VAL A 134 -8.10 17.60 -5.46
N PHE A 135 -8.01 16.75 -4.44
CA PHE A 135 -8.27 17.09 -3.05
C PHE A 135 -6.93 17.13 -2.32
N ALA A 136 -6.38 18.33 -2.12
CA ALA A 136 -5.06 18.50 -1.53
C ALA A 136 -4.97 19.75 -0.64
N LYS A 137 -4.15 19.65 0.41
CA LYS A 137 -3.81 20.75 1.31
C LYS A 137 -2.42 20.48 1.92
N VAL A 138 -1.76 21.52 2.41
CA VAL A 138 -0.68 21.34 3.40
C VAL A 138 -1.32 20.94 4.73
N ILE A 139 -1.00 19.73 5.19
CA ILE A 139 -1.35 19.20 6.51
C ILE A 139 -0.12 19.21 7.41
N LYS A 140 -0.33 19.49 8.70
CA LYS A 140 0.74 19.68 9.70
C LYS A 140 0.60 18.65 10.82
N LYS A 141 1.61 18.62 11.70
CA LYS A 141 1.62 17.81 12.93
C LYS A 141 0.25 17.76 13.62
N GLY A 142 -0.24 16.55 13.87
CA GLY A 142 -1.51 16.31 14.53
C GLY A 142 -2.71 16.19 13.61
N GLU A 143 -2.60 16.61 12.33
CA GLU A 143 -3.67 16.47 11.35
C GLU A 143 -3.66 15.08 10.69
N VAL A 144 -4.85 14.66 10.25
CA VAL A 144 -5.12 13.36 9.63
C VAL A 144 -5.75 13.56 8.26
N MET A 145 -5.32 12.79 7.27
CA MET A 145 -5.95 12.72 5.95
C MET A 145 -6.31 11.29 5.60
N VAL A 146 -7.44 11.10 4.93
CA VAL A 146 -7.90 9.80 4.42
C VAL A 146 -7.68 9.72 2.91
N PHE A 147 -7.23 8.55 2.44
CA PHE A 147 -7.09 8.21 1.03
C PHE A 147 -8.01 7.03 0.72
N PRO A 148 -9.09 7.24 -0.07
CA PRO A 148 -9.97 6.15 -0.45
C PRO A 148 -9.23 5.06 -1.23
N ARG A 149 -9.64 3.81 -1.01
CA ARG A 149 -9.03 2.63 -1.65
C ARG A 149 -8.81 2.82 -3.15
N ALA A 150 -7.62 2.44 -3.59
CA ALA A 150 -7.18 2.45 -4.99
C ALA A 150 -7.17 3.84 -5.68
N LEU A 151 -7.42 4.95 -4.97
CA LEU A 151 -7.23 6.28 -5.55
C LEU A 151 -5.76 6.69 -5.50
N VAL A 152 -5.31 7.32 -6.59
CA VAL A 152 -3.95 7.86 -6.69
C VAL A 152 -3.81 9.01 -5.70
N HIS A 153 -2.79 8.94 -4.86
CA HIS A 153 -2.47 9.95 -3.88
C HIS A 153 -0.95 10.15 -3.77
N PHE A 154 -0.56 11.23 -3.10
CA PHE A 154 0.81 11.70 -3.06
C PHE A 154 1.08 12.54 -1.81
N GLN A 155 2.38 12.67 -1.49
CA GLN A 155 2.86 13.53 -0.42
C GLN A 155 4.15 14.23 -0.84
N MET A 156 4.32 15.47 -0.39
CA MET A 156 5.56 16.22 -0.52
C MET A 156 5.82 16.98 0.78
N ASN A 157 7.02 16.84 1.33
CA ASN A 157 7.45 17.69 2.44
C ASN A 157 7.71 19.10 1.90
N VAL A 158 6.93 20.07 2.38
CA VAL A 158 7.05 21.47 1.98
C VAL A 158 7.74 22.33 3.04
N GLY A 159 8.02 21.77 4.22
CA GLY A 159 8.81 22.41 5.25
C GLY A 159 10.33 22.29 5.03
N ASP A 160 11.06 23.00 5.87
CA ASP A 160 12.53 23.03 5.85
C ASP A 160 13.18 21.95 6.73
N GLU A 161 12.37 21.27 7.56
CA GLU A 161 12.78 20.15 8.40
C GLU A 161 12.20 18.83 7.90
N GLN A 162 12.71 17.70 8.40
CA GLN A 162 12.17 16.38 8.09
C GLN A 162 10.69 16.28 8.52
N ALA A 163 9.85 15.72 7.65
CA ALA A 163 8.47 15.37 7.99
C ALA A 163 8.34 13.87 8.24
N THR A 164 7.45 13.49 9.16
CA THR A 164 7.12 12.08 9.44
C THR A 164 5.61 11.88 9.37
N ILE A 165 5.20 10.87 8.61
CA ILE A 165 3.83 10.42 8.45
C ILE A 165 3.71 8.99 8.97
N LEU A 166 2.63 8.71 9.69
CA LEU A 166 2.22 7.37 10.09
C LEU A 166 0.94 7.02 9.33
N GLY A 167 0.99 5.98 8.50
CA GLY A 167 -0.15 5.49 7.73
C GLY A 167 -0.71 4.20 8.34
N CYS A 168 -2.03 4.07 8.36
CA CYS A 168 -2.75 2.84 8.73
C CYS A 168 -3.68 2.42 7.60
N PHE A 169 -3.79 1.11 7.39
CA PHE A 169 -4.55 0.50 6.30
C PHE A 169 -5.58 -0.49 6.82
N ASP A 170 -6.75 -0.56 6.19
CA ASP A 170 -7.79 -1.57 6.43
C ASP A 170 -7.51 -2.90 5.70
N SER A 171 -6.22 -3.27 5.60
CA SER A 171 -5.78 -4.58 5.13
C SER A 171 -4.42 -4.91 5.73
N GLN A 172 -4.21 -6.19 6.06
CA GLN A 172 -2.93 -6.77 6.44
C GLN A 172 -1.89 -6.70 5.32
N ASN A 173 -2.34 -6.55 4.06
CA ASN A 173 -1.50 -6.42 2.89
C ASN A 173 -2.12 -5.42 1.88
N PRO A 174 -1.93 -4.10 2.06
CA PRO A 174 -2.56 -3.07 1.24
C PRO A 174 -2.08 -3.10 -0.23
N GLY A 175 -0.88 -3.65 -0.47
CA GLY A 175 -0.15 -3.52 -1.74
C GLY A 175 0.35 -2.11 -1.96
N LEU A 176 1.28 -1.91 -2.89
CA LEU A 176 1.78 -0.58 -3.24
C LEU A 176 2.07 -0.55 -4.73
N GLN A 177 1.44 0.36 -5.45
CA GLN A 177 1.73 0.58 -6.87
C GLN A 177 2.06 2.03 -7.11
N ARG A 178 3.34 2.32 -7.38
CA ARG A 178 3.81 3.64 -7.80
C ARG A 178 3.52 3.82 -9.28
N VAL A 179 2.79 4.88 -9.63
CA VAL A 179 2.32 5.11 -11.01
C VAL A 179 3.50 5.19 -11.97
N SER A 180 4.53 5.96 -11.65
CA SER A 180 5.69 6.14 -12.51
C SER A 180 6.45 4.83 -12.79
N SER A 181 6.68 4.01 -11.75
CA SER A 181 7.35 2.71 -11.90
C SER A 181 6.49 1.71 -12.66
N ALA A 182 5.17 1.67 -12.40
CA ALA A 182 4.26 0.77 -13.10
C ALA A 182 4.14 1.10 -14.59
N VAL A 183 4.11 2.39 -14.95
CA VAL A 183 3.96 2.84 -16.34
C VAL A 183 5.28 2.76 -17.09
N PHE A 184 6.37 3.33 -16.54
CA PHE A 184 7.63 3.50 -17.26
C PHE A 184 8.72 2.50 -16.88
N GLY A 185 8.58 1.79 -15.76
CA GLY A 185 9.54 0.77 -15.31
C GLY A 185 9.15 -0.67 -15.66
N SER A 186 7.98 -0.88 -16.25
CA SER A 186 7.44 -2.20 -16.58
C SER A 186 7.64 -2.58 -18.05
N GLY A 187 7.17 -3.77 -18.43
CA GLY A 187 7.21 -4.30 -19.80
C GLY A 187 6.14 -3.76 -20.75
N ILE A 188 5.41 -2.68 -20.43
CA ILE A 188 4.41 -2.11 -21.33
C ILE A 188 5.06 -1.70 -22.65
N LYS A 189 4.43 -2.06 -23.78
CA LYS A 189 4.93 -1.77 -25.13
C LYS A 189 5.08 -0.25 -25.34
N GLU A 190 6.22 0.16 -25.90
CA GLU A 190 6.51 1.59 -26.12
C GLU A 190 5.49 2.26 -27.05
N GLU A 191 5.06 1.57 -28.11
CA GLU A 191 4.02 2.07 -29.04
C GLU A 191 2.69 2.41 -28.32
N LEU A 192 2.33 1.65 -27.28
CA LEU A 192 1.16 1.94 -26.47
C LEU A 192 1.38 3.21 -25.65
N LEU A 193 2.55 3.34 -25.00
CA LEU A 193 2.89 4.52 -24.19
C LEU A 193 3.01 5.79 -25.04
N GLU A 194 3.51 5.69 -26.27
CA GLU A 194 3.57 6.79 -27.23
C GLU A 194 2.16 7.32 -27.52
N LYS A 195 1.22 6.43 -27.84
CA LYS A 195 -0.19 6.80 -28.06
C LYS A 195 -0.87 7.32 -26.79
N ALA A 196 -0.56 6.76 -25.63
CA ALA A 196 -1.20 7.13 -24.36
C ALA A 196 -0.72 8.50 -23.82
N PHE A 197 0.57 8.82 -23.98
CA PHE A 197 1.18 10.04 -23.42
C PHE A 197 1.48 11.12 -24.47
N GLY A 198 1.37 10.82 -25.77
CA GLY A 198 1.71 11.75 -26.85
C GLY A 198 3.20 12.11 -26.89
N LEU A 199 4.06 11.25 -26.34
CA LEU A 199 5.50 11.48 -26.22
C LEU A 199 6.25 10.78 -27.36
N SER A 200 7.32 11.41 -27.85
CA SER A 200 8.23 10.76 -28.78
C SER A 200 8.95 9.56 -28.13
N ILE A 201 9.37 8.60 -28.96
CA ILE A 201 10.19 7.45 -28.52
C ILE A 201 11.40 7.92 -27.71
N LYS A 202 12.07 9.01 -28.12
CA LYS A 202 13.24 9.56 -27.41
C LYS A 202 12.89 10.02 -25.99
N GLU A 203 11.75 10.67 -25.79
CA GLU A 203 11.27 11.10 -24.48
C GLU A 203 10.89 9.90 -23.60
N LEU A 204 10.19 8.92 -24.19
CA LEU A 204 9.83 7.68 -23.49
C LEU A 204 11.05 6.89 -23.06
N THR A 205 12.05 6.72 -23.93
CA THR A 205 13.31 6.04 -23.57
C THR A 205 14.01 6.74 -22.41
N LYS A 206 14.01 8.08 -22.37
CA LYS A 206 14.58 8.85 -21.25
C LYS A 206 13.84 8.56 -19.94
N LEU A 207 12.50 8.55 -19.96
CA LEU A 207 11.68 8.21 -18.78
C LEU A 207 11.91 6.77 -18.33
N ARG A 208 11.87 5.81 -19.26
CA ARG A 208 12.08 4.38 -18.97
C ARG A 208 13.44 4.11 -18.34
N ARG A 209 14.51 4.74 -18.81
CA ARG A 209 15.86 4.59 -18.21
C ARG A 209 15.90 4.97 -16.73
N ARG A 210 15.10 5.95 -16.31
CA ARG A 210 15.02 6.37 -14.90
C ARG A 210 14.31 5.35 -14.01
N PHE A 211 13.36 4.60 -14.56
CA PHE A 211 12.52 3.66 -13.81
C PHE A 211 12.79 2.19 -14.13
N ALA A 212 13.75 1.91 -15.02
CA ALA A 212 14.15 0.55 -15.36
C ALA A 212 14.60 -0.18 -14.09
N PRO A 213 14.25 -1.48 -13.93
CA PRO A 213 14.76 -2.27 -12.83
C PRO A 213 16.28 -2.18 -12.81
N GLN A 214 16.85 -1.62 -11.75
CA GLN A 214 18.29 -1.77 -11.53
C GLN A 214 18.50 -3.26 -11.27
N HIS A 215 19.05 -3.98 -12.23
CA HIS A 215 19.57 -5.32 -11.98
C HIS A 215 20.59 -5.19 -10.86
N LYS A 216 20.21 -5.59 -9.64
CA LYS A 216 21.19 -5.88 -8.60
C LYS A 216 21.93 -7.12 -9.09
N ALA A 217 23.15 -6.89 -9.56
CA ALA A 217 24.15 -7.95 -9.69
C ALA A 217 24.43 -8.56 -8.30
#